data_AF-A0A2V8HTS7-F1
#
_entry.id   AF-A0A2V8HTS7-F1
#
_cell.length_a   1.000
_cell.length_b   1.000
_cell.length_c   1.000
_cell.angle_alpha   90.00
_cell.angle_beta   90.00
_cell.angle_gamma   90.00
#
_symmetry.space_group_name_H-M   'P 1'
#
loop_
_entity.id
_entity.type
_entity.pdbx_description
1 polymer ?
#
loop_
_entity_poly.entity_id
_entity_poly.type
_entity_poly.pdbx_seq_one_letter_code
_entity_poly.pdbx_strand_id
1 'polypeptide(L)'
;MALATFGIYDIVWFYRNWRLERAITGERLWPFWRSIFCVLTFYSLAKAIERESIRLNTKVRDSAGALALAFFLLSLLGRLPSPFFFLGLLSVIPIVRLQQQIEAGNAARGVLWQPQRRFTVGNALGGLTGAAVIALAAYGAVSETRATALMDALAAGTVTPYGFIKDARSLDSAGFDRGFLRSVERDQQLDGRAATYIFPAGTATLEGACLPELTSCDRMEQLMFQAETA
;
A
#
# COMPACT_ATOMS: atom_id res chain seq x y z
N MET A 1 -10.71 14.66 0.44
CA MET A 1 -9.85 15.38 1.40
C MET A 1 -9.25 14.44 2.45
N ALA A 2 -10.03 13.59 3.12
CA ALA A 2 -9.51 12.67 4.14
C ALA A 2 -8.28 11.84 3.72
N LEU A 3 -8.32 11.30 2.50
CA LEU A 3 -7.24 10.53 1.89
C LEU A 3 -5.96 11.34 1.61
N ALA A 4 -6.10 12.61 1.23
CA ALA A 4 -4.96 13.50 0.94
C ALA A 4 -4.31 14.07 2.21
N THR A 5 -5.05 14.05 3.33
CA THR A 5 -4.60 14.58 4.61
C THR A 5 -4.15 13.48 5.59
N PHE A 6 -3.94 12.24 5.13
CA PHE A 6 -3.54 11.11 5.97
C PHE A 6 -4.41 10.94 7.24
N GLY A 7 -5.74 11.11 7.11
CA GLY A 7 -6.67 10.97 8.25
C GLY A 7 -6.80 12.19 9.17
N ILE A 8 -6.03 13.27 8.97
CA ILE A 8 -6.17 14.52 9.76
C ILE A 8 -7.58 15.11 9.62
N TYR A 9 -8.17 15.04 8.42
CA TYR A 9 -9.54 15.47 8.19
C TYR A 9 -10.54 14.77 9.12
N ASP A 10 -10.35 13.48 9.38
CA ASP A 10 -11.28 12.72 10.22
C ASP A 10 -11.25 13.28 11.65
N ILE A 11 -10.05 13.54 12.18
CA ILE A 11 -9.87 14.18 13.50
C ILE A 11 -10.59 15.54 13.56
N VAL A 12 -10.45 16.37 12.51
CA VAL A 12 -11.14 17.67 12.43
C VAL A 12 -12.65 17.49 12.39
N TRP A 13 -13.15 16.50 11.64
CA TRP A 13 -14.57 16.19 11.54
C TRP A 13 -15.11 15.72 12.91
N PHE A 14 -14.43 14.81 13.60
CA PHE A 14 -14.78 14.38 14.96
C PHE A 14 -14.82 15.55 15.92
N TYR A 15 -13.83 16.45 15.85
CA TYR A 15 -13.75 17.62 16.72
C TYR A 15 -14.95 18.55 16.54
N ARG A 16 -15.36 18.79 15.30
CA ARG A 16 -16.55 19.60 15.00
C ARG A 16 -17.81 18.96 15.56
N ASN A 17 -17.98 17.66 15.38
CA ASN A 17 -19.16 16.94 15.88
C ASN A 17 -19.22 16.91 17.41
N TRP A 18 -18.10 16.62 18.09
CA TRP A 18 -18.05 16.66 19.55
C TRP A 18 -18.26 18.06 20.14
N ARG A 19 -17.83 19.10 19.43
CA ARG A 19 -18.08 20.49 19.84
C ARG A 19 -19.56 20.86 19.70
N LEU A 20 -20.24 20.38 18.65
CA LEU A 20 -21.68 20.56 18.49
C LEU A 20 -22.45 19.79 19.56
N GLU A 21 -22.09 18.54 19.82
CA GLU A 21 -22.71 17.73 20.87
C GLU A 21 -22.59 18.40 22.25
N ARG A 22 -21.42 18.98 22.55
CA ARG A 22 -21.21 19.77 23.76
C ARG A 22 -22.15 20.98 23.84
N ALA A 23 -22.40 21.65 22.72
CA ALA A 23 -23.30 22.80 22.67
C ALA A 23 -24.78 22.38 22.86
N ILE A 24 -25.17 21.21 22.34
CA ILE A 24 -26.55 20.68 22.44
C ILE A 24 -26.84 20.16 23.84
N THR A 25 -25.93 19.39 24.42
CA THR A 25 -26.13 18.72 25.72
C THR A 25 -25.79 19.62 26.91
N GLY A 26 -24.96 20.65 26.72
CA GLY A 26 -24.45 21.48 27.81
C GLY A 26 -23.44 20.76 28.73
N GLU A 27 -23.11 19.51 28.45
CA GLU A 27 -22.21 18.71 29.27
C GLU A 27 -20.75 19.20 29.16
N ARG A 28 -19.96 18.99 30.21
CA ARG A 28 -18.52 19.30 30.20
C ARG A 28 -17.73 18.23 29.43
N LEU A 29 -17.92 18.20 28.12
CA LEU A 29 -17.21 17.31 27.21
C LEU A 29 -15.85 17.91 26.82
N TRP A 30 -14.86 17.06 26.56
CA TRP A 30 -13.52 17.44 26.08
C TRP A 30 -13.37 17.03 24.61
N PRO A 31 -13.77 17.88 23.64
CA PRO A 31 -13.88 17.48 22.23
C PRO A 31 -12.54 17.10 21.61
N PHE A 32 -11.46 17.76 22.03
CA PHE A 32 -10.11 17.53 21.51
C PHE A 32 -9.66 16.08 21.72
N TRP A 33 -9.64 15.62 22.98
CA TRP A 33 -9.22 14.26 23.31
C TRP A 33 -10.13 13.20 22.72
N ARG A 34 -11.44 13.45 22.70
CA ARG A 34 -12.37 12.51 22.05
C ARG A 34 -12.11 12.36 20.55
N SER A 35 -11.60 13.40 19.90
CA SER A 35 -11.29 13.38 18.46
C SER A 35 -9.98 12.69 18.14
N ILE A 36 -8.98 12.80 19.03
CA ILE A 36 -7.74 12.03 18.94
C ILE A 36 -8.04 10.53 19.12
N PHE A 37 -8.88 10.19 20.10
CA PHE A 37 -9.31 8.82 20.35
C PHE A 37 -10.59 8.47 19.58
N CYS A 38 -10.69 8.88 18.31
CA CYS A 38 -11.90 8.72 17.50
C CYS A 38 -12.39 7.26 17.42
N VAL A 39 -11.48 6.29 17.32
CA VAL A 39 -11.83 4.85 17.30
C VAL A 39 -12.55 4.42 18.57
N LEU A 40 -12.14 4.91 19.74
CA LEU A 40 -12.77 4.58 21.02
C LEU A 40 -14.07 5.36 21.24
N THR A 41 -14.12 6.61 20.79
CA THR A 41 -15.25 7.50 21.06
C THR A 41 -16.35 7.45 19.99
N PHE A 42 -16.10 6.83 18.84
CA PHE A 42 -17.05 6.76 17.73
C PHE A 42 -18.40 6.17 18.15
N TYR A 43 -18.40 5.09 18.96
CA TYR A 43 -19.65 4.52 19.47
C TYR A 43 -20.45 5.54 20.28
N SER A 44 -19.79 6.30 21.16
CA SER A 44 -20.45 7.32 21.98
C SER A 44 -21.06 8.42 21.12
N LEU A 45 -20.34 8.85 20.06
CA LEU A 45 -20.85 9.83 19.11
C LEU A 45 -22.04 9.29 18.31
N ALA A 46 -21.91 8.08 17.76
CA ALA A 46 -23.00 7.44 17.02
C ALA A 46 -24.24 7.24 17.90
N LYS A 47 -24.06 6.93 19.19
CA LYS A 47 -25.15 6.78 20.15
C LYS A 47 -25.82 8.12 20.49
N ALA A 48 -25.06 9.20 20.56
CA ALA A 48 -25.62 10.54 20.73
C ALA A 48 -26.51 10.91 19.54
N ILE A 49 -26.02 10.69 18.32
CA ILE A 49 -26.76 10.95 17.09
C ILE A 49 -28.01 10.06 16.98
N GLU A 50 -27.90 8.77 17.28
CA GLU A 50 -29.05 7.85 17.30
C GLU A 50 -30.13 8.30 18.28
N ARG A 51 -29.75 8.68 19.50
CA ARG A 51 -30.69 9.20 20.52
C ARG A 51 -31.41 10.45 20.02
N GLU A 52 -30.70 11.32 19.33
CA GLU A 52 -31.27 12.53 18.78
C GLU A 52 -32.18 12.25 17.57
N SER A 53 -31.81 11.31 16.71
CA SER A 53 -32.67 10.86 15.61
C SER A 53 -34.00 10.30 16.12
N ILE A 54 -33.97 9.52 17.20
CA ILE A 54 -35.17 9.01 17.88
C ILE A 54 -36.00 10.17 18.45
N ARG A 55 -35.37 11.13 19.13
CA ARG A 55 -36.06 12.31 19.69
C ARG A 55 -36.78 13.12 18.63
N LEU A 56 -36.17 13.29 17.46
CA LEU A 56 -36.72 14.04 16.33
C LEU A 56 -37.70 13.21 15.48
N ASN A 57 -37.99 11.97 15.88
CA ASN A 57 -38.81 11.01 15.13
C ASN A 57 -38.34 10.83 13.68
N THR A 58 -37.03 10.85 13.47
CA THR A 58 -36.39 10.64 12.16
C THR A 58 -35.98 9.19 12.00
N LYS A 59 -35.93 8.72 10.74
CA LYS A 59 -35.57 7.34 10.44
C LYS A 59 -34.12 7.05 10.84
N VAL A 60 -33.94 6.30 11.93
CA VAL A 60 -32.65 5.68 12.28
C VAL A 60 -32.34 4.63 11.23
N ARG A 61 -31.28 4.84 10.45
CA ARG A 61 -30.98 3.98 9.29
C ARG A 61 -30.11 2.78 9.64
N ASP A 62 -29.18 2.98 10.55
CA ASP A 62 -28.17 2.04 11.00
C ASP A 62 -28.02 2.23 12.52
N SER A 63 -27.91 1.15 13.29
CA SER A 63 -27.76 1.28 14.74
C SER A 63 -26.37 1.81 15.11
N ALA A 64 -26.27 2.53 16.23
CA ALA A 64 -24.98 3.06 16.70
C ALA A 64 -23.94 1.95 16.92
N GLY A 65 -24.38 0.78 17.41
CA GLY A 65 -23.51 -0.38 17.62
C GLY A 65 -22.98 -0.97 16.31
N ALA A 66 -23.85 -1.12 15.29
CA ALA A 66 -23.43 -1.66 13.99
C ALA A 66 -22.43 -0.73 13.29
N LEU A 67 -22.68 0.58 13.32
CA LEU A 67 -21.74 1.56 12.76
C LEU A 67 -20.40 1.52 13.48
N ALA A 68 -20.40 1.43 14.81
CA ALA A 68 -19.16 1.40 15.58
C ALA A 68 -18.35 0.14 15.37
N LEU A 69 -19.02 -1.01 15.33
CA LEU A 69 -18.38 -2.28 15.01
C LEU A 69 -17.78 -2.25 13.61
N ALA A 70 -18.52 -1.77 12.61
CA ALA A 70 -18.02 -1.59 11.26
C ALA A 70 -16.80 -0.65 11.24
N PHE A 71 -16.89 0.52 11.86
CA PHE A 71 -15.77 1.46 11.91
C PHE A 71 -14.53 0.85 12.56
N PHE A 72 -14.69 0.13 13.67
CA PHE A 72 -13.59 -0.53 14.36
C PHE A 72 -12.96 -1.63 13.51
N LEU A 73 -13.75 -2.54 12.95
CA LEU A 73 -13.26 -3.64 12.11
C LEU A 73 -12.54 -3.10 10.88
N LEU A 74 -13.16 -2.18 10.15
CA LEU A 74 -12.55 -1.59 8.95
C LEU A 74 -11.29 -0.77 9.30
N SER A 75 -11.23 -0.12 10.46
CA SER A 75 -10.00 0.54 10.91
C SER A 75 -8.88 -0.46 11.21
N LEU A 76 -9.22 -1.64 11.73
CA LEU A 76 -8.27 -2.71 12.01
C LEU A 76 -7.69 -3.29 10.71
N LEU A 77 -8.45 -3.25 9.61
CA LEU A 77 -7.96 -3.69 8.30
C LEU A 77 -6.77 -2.85 7.80
N GLY A 78 -6.63 -1.61 8.29
CA GLY A 78 -5.47 -0.76 8.01
C GLY A 78 -4.16 -1.24 8.68
N ARG A 79 -4.22 -2.23 9.58
CA ARG A 79 -3.05 -2.83 10.24
C ARG A 79 -2.51 -4.07 9.52
N LEU A 80 -3.17 -4.54 8.46
CA LEU A 80 -2.70 -5.71 7.73
C LEU A 80 -1.39 -5.42 6.98
N PRO A 81 -0.55 -6.45 6.75
CA PRO A 81 0.65 -6.31 5.95
C PRO A 81 0.32 -5.91 4.50
N SER A 82 1.33 -5.40 3.80
CA SER A 82 1.27 -5.10 2.37
C SER A 82 0.75 -6.30 1.58
N PRO A 83 -0.19 -6.13 0.62
CA PRO A 83 -0.80 -4.88 0.16
C PRO A 83 -2.16 -4.55 0.85
N PHE A 84 -2.58 -5.33 1.84
CA PHE A 84 -3.96 -5.30 2.33
C PHE A 84 -4.31 -4.08 3.20
N PHE A 85 -3.33 -3.31 3.65
CA PHE A 85 -3.55 -2.11 4.48
C PHE A 85 -4.47 -1.06 3.84
N PHE A 86 -4.57 -1.02 2.50
CA PHE A 86 -5.51 -0.13 1.78
C PHE A 86 -6.98 -0.40 2.11
N LEU A 87 -7.32 -1.62 2.56
CA LEU A 87 -8.67 -1.93 3.01
C LEU A 87 -9.09 -1.08 4.21
N GLY A 88 -8.13 -0.55 4.98
CA GLY A 88 -8.39 0.41 6.05
C GLY A 88 -9.07 1.71 5.58
N LEU A 89 -8.89 2.09 4.30
CA LEU A 89 -9.53 3.27 3.71
C LEU A 89 -11.05 3.15 3.64
N LEU A 90 -11.58 1.93 3.66
CA LEU A 90 -13.01 1.66 3.65
C LEU A 90 -13.68 2.08 4.98
N SER A 91 -12.91 2.38 6.04
CA SER A 91 -13.42 2.94 7.30
C SER A 91 -14.20 4.26 7.13
N VAL A 92 -14.06 4.94 5.99
CA VAL A 92 -14.87 6.10 5.61
C VAL A 92 -16.36 5.75 5.44
N ILE A 93 -16.70 4.50 5.09
CA ILE A 93 -18.08 4.05 4.85
C ILE A 93 -18.98 4.28 6.07
N PRO A 94 -18.67 3.75 7.27
CA PRO A 94 -19.49 3.99 8.45
C PRO A 94 -19.55 5.47 8.86
N ILE A 95 -18.48 6.26 8.61
CA ILE A 95 -18.50 7.71 8.84
C ILE A 95 -19.53 8.39 7.91
N VAL A 96 -19.53 8.05 6.63
CA VAL A 96 -20.50 8.59 5.65
C VAL A 96 -21.93 8.17 6.00
N ARG A 97 -22.14 6.93 6.44
CA ARG A 97 -23.45 6.47 6.91
C ARG A 97 -23.94 7.29 8.11
N LEU A 98 -23.06 7.54 9.09
CA LEU A 98 -23.38 8.38 10.24
C LEU A 98 -23.68 9.82 9.83
N GLN A 99 -22.91 10.38 8.90
CA GLN A 99 -23.12 11.72 8.34
C GLN A 99 -24.52 11.84 7.68
N GLN A 100 -24.98 10.82 6.96
CA GLN A 100 -26.33 10.80 6.37
C GLN A 100 -27.43 10.82 7.44
N GLN A 101 -27.21 10.23 8.62
CA GLN A 101 -28.16 10.31 9.73
C GLN A 101 -28.20 11.71 10.35
N ILE A 102 -27.03 12.35 10.51
CA ILE A 102 -26.93 13.74 10.96
C ILE A 102 -27.69 14.66 9.99
N GLU A 103 -27.52 14.45 8.69
CA GLU A 103 -28.22 15.23 7.65
C GLU A 103 -29.74 15.03 7.72
N ALA A 104 -30.23 13.80 7.92
CA ALA A 104 -31.65 13.54 8.12
C ALA A 104 -32.20 14.24 9.38
N GLY A 105 -31.44 14.22 10.48
CA GLY A 105 -31.79 14.95 11.71
C GLY A 105 -31.82 16.47 11.51
N ASN A 106 -30.85 17.02 10.78
CA ASN A 106 -30.79 18.44 10.46
C ASN A 106 -31.96 18.88 9.56
N ALA A 107 -32.31 18.08 8.55
CA ALA A 107 -33.45 18.33 7.68
C ALA A 107 -34.77 18.38 8.47
N ALA A 108 -34.96 17.48 9.45
CA ALA A 108 -36.14 17.47 10.31
C ALA A 108 -36.26 18.72 11.21
N ARG A 109 -35.13 19.36 11.53
CA ARG A 109 -35.09 20.64 12.26
C ARG A 109 -35.28 21.87 11.37
N GLY A 110 -35.51 21.68 10.06
CA GLY A 110 -35.56 22.78 9.10
C GLY A 110 -34.20 23.45 8.86
N VAL A 111 -33.09 22.84 9.34
CA VAL A 111 -31.74 23.31 9.05
C VAL A 111 -31.39 22.84 7.64
N LEU A 112 -31.73 23.67 6.65
CA LEU A 112 -31.35 23.45 5.27
C LEU A 112 -29.84 23.69 5.15
N TRP A 113 -29.07 22.62 5.32
CA TRP A 113 -27.64 22.64 5.01
C TRP A 113 -27.49 23.04 3.54
N GLN A 114 -26.93 24.22 3.28
CA GLN A 114 -26.57 24.60 1.92
C GLN A 114 -25.37 23.74 1.52
N PRO A 115 -25.51 22.84 0.52
CA PRO A 115 -24.37 22.13 0.02
C PRO A 115 -23.32 23.13 -0.38
N GLN A 116 -22.05 22.85 -0.05
CA GLN A 116 -20.92 23.64 -0.50
C GLN A 116 -20.83 23.49 -2.03
N ARG A 117 -21.70 24.21 -2.74
CA ARG A 117 -22.06 24.02 -4.15
C ARG A 117 -20.93 24.40 -5.08
N ARG A 118 -19.90 25.07 -4.56
CA ARG A 118 -18.68 25.41 -5.27
C ARG A 118 -17.62 24.39 -4.90
N PHE A 119 -17.51 23.35 -5.73
CA PHE A 119 -16.34 22.49 -5.75
C PHE A 119 -15.14 23.40 -6.03
N THR A 120 -14.41 23.76 -4.97
CA THR A 120 -13.31 24.71 -5.09
C THR A 120 -12.17 24.01 -5.79
N VAL A 121 -11.39 24.73 -6.61
CA VAL A 121 -10.20 24.16 -7.29
C VAL A 121 -9.28 23.45 -6.28
N GLY A 122 -9.18 23.97 -5.05
CA GLY A 122 -8.46 23.31 -3.96
C GLY A 122 -9.00 21.91 -3.57
N ASN A 123 -10.31 21.68 -3.66
CA ASN A 123 -10.90 20.35 -3.43
C ASN A 123 -10.57 19.38 -4.57
N ALA A 124 -10.53 19.87 -5.82
CA ALA A 124 -10.13 19.06 -6.96
C ALA A 124 -8.63 18.69 -6.88
N LEU A 125 -7.78 19.68 -6.62
CA LEU A 125 -6.34 19.49 -6.46
C LEU A 125 -6.03 18.53 -5.30
N GLY A 126 -6.59 18.75 -4.12
CA GLY A 126 -6.39 17.84 -3.00
C GLY A 126 -6.93 16.43 -3.28
N GLY A 127 -8.00 16.30 -4.07
CA GLY A 127 -8.51 15.00 -4.52
C GLY A 127 -7.50 14.27 -5.41
N LEU A 128 -6.97 14.96 -6.42
CA LEU A 128 -5.95 14.44 -7.33
C LEU A 128 -4.65 14.06 -6.60
N THR A 129 -4.16 14.92 -5.70
CA THR A 129 -2.99 14.63 -4.88
C THR A 129 -3.19 13.37 -4.04
N GLY A 130 -4.35 13.24 -3.37
CA GLY A 130 -4.67 12.04 -2.60
C GLY A 130 -4.72 10.78 -3.46
N ALA A 131 -5.34 10.86 -4.64
CA ALA A 131 -5.39 9.74 -5.58
C ALA A 131 -3.99 9.33 -6.09
N ALA A 132 -3.13 10.31 -6.40
CA ALA A 132 -1.76 10.05 -6.84
C ALA A 132 -0.92 9.38 -5.74
N VAL A 133 -1.03 9.85 -4.49
CA VAL A 133 -0.34 9.24 -3.34
C VAL A 133 -0.79 7.80 -3.13
N ILE A 134 -2.09 7.52 -3.23
CA ILE A 134 -2.61 6.14 -3.11
C ILE A 134 -2.10 5.26 -4.25
N ALA A 135 -2.08 5.77 -5.49
CA ALA A 135 -1.58 5.02 -6.64
C ALA A 135 -0.09 4.67 -6.49
N LEU A 136 0.73 5.62 -6.05
CA LEU A 136 2.15 5.39 -5.78
C LEU A 136 2.37 4.41 -4.62
N ALA A 137 1.61 4.54 -3.54
CA ALA A 137 1.67 3.60 -2.42
C ALA A 137 1.25 2.19 -2.85
N ALA A 138 0.22 2.06 -3.67
CA ALA A 138 -0.25 0.76 -4.17
C ALA A 138 0.77 0.13 -5.12
N TYR A 139 1.40 0.94 -5.98
CA TYR A 139 2.48 0.50 -6.83
C TYR A 139 3.67 -0.02 -6.01
N GLY A 140 4.09 0.74 -4.99
CA GLY A 140 5.13 0.32 -4.05
C GLY A 140 4.80 -1.00 -3.35
N ALA A 141 3.59 -1.10 -2.79
CA ALA A 141 3.12 -2.29 -2.10
C ALA A 141 3.14 -3.55 -2.99
N VAL A 142 2.69 -3.43 -4.24
CA VAL A 142 2.71 -4.54 -5.21
C VAL A 142 4.13 -4.87 -5.66
N SER A 143 5.00 -3.87 -5.82
CA SER A 143 6.39 -4.09 -6.20
C SER A 143 7.17 -4.85 -5.11
N GLU A 144 6.88 -4.58 -3.84
CA GLU A 144 7.49 -5.24 -2.69
C GLU A 144 7.11 -6.73 -2.65
N THR A 145 5.83 -7.07 -2.83
CA THR A 145 5.38 -8.47 -2.85
C THR A 145 6.06 -9.31 -3.94
N ARG A 146 6.32 -8.69 -5.10
CA ARG A 146 7.03 -9.36 -6.21
C ARG A 146 8.50 -9.63 -5.85
N ALA A 147 9.15 -8.70 -5.17
CA ALA A 147 10.54 -8.87 -4.73
C ALA A 147 10.66 -9.98 -3.68
N THR A 148 9.75 -10.05 -2.70
CA THR A 148 9.77 -11.11 -1.69
C THR A 148 9.51 -12.49 -2.30
N ALA A 149 8.53 -12.60 -3.19
CA ALA A 149 8.24 -13.87 -3.88
C ALA A 149 9.42 -14.36 -4.75
N LEU A 150 10.16 -13.43 -5.37
CA LEU A 150 11.36 -13.76 -6.15
C LEU A 150 12.50 -14.21 -5.24
N MET A 151 12.72 -13.54 -4.10
CA MET A 151 13.72 -13.96 -3.11
C MET A 151 13.37 -15.31 -2.47
N ASP A 152 12.10 -15.57 -2.17
CA ASP A 152 11.65 -16.88 -1.65
C ASP A 152 11.82 -17.99 -2.69
N ALA A 153 11.59 -17.70 -3.98
CA ALA A 153 11.83 -18.66 -5.07
C ALA A 153 13.32 -18.93 -5.31
N LEU A 154 14.18 -17.92 -5.13
CA LEU A 154 15.64 -18.07 -5.13
C LEU A 154 16.11 -18.89 -3.93
N ALA A 155 15.59 -18.62 -2.73
CA ALA A 155 15.95 -19.32 -1.50
C ALA A 155 15.43 -20.77 -1.46
N ALA A 156 14.27 -21.03 -2.06
CA ALA A 156 13.71 -22.38 -2.21
C ALA A 156 14.39 -23.19 -3.33
N GLY A 157 15.34 -22.61 -4.06
CA GLY A 157 16.06 -23.27 -5.16
C GLY A 157 15.18 -23.61 -6.37
N THR A 158 13.94 -23.13 -6.42
CA THR A 158 13.00 -23.33 -7.54
C THR A 158 13.32 -22.45 -8.72
N VAL A 159 13.99 -21.32 -8.48
CA VAL A 159 14.62 -20.48 -9.49
C VAL A 159 16.10 -20.41 -9.15
N THR A 160 16.95 -20.97 -10.01
CA THR A 160 18.39 -20.72 -9.92
C THR A 160 18.66 -19.37 -10.59
N PRO A 161 19.26 -18.38 -9.92
CA PRO A 161 19.63 -17.10 -10.55
C PRO A 161 20.72 -17.28 -11.61
N TYR A 162 21.38 -18.44 -11.57
CA TYR A 162 22.42 -18.87 -12.48
C TYR A 162 21.99 -20.19 -13.09
N GLY A 163 21.59 -20.15 -14.36
CA GLY A 163 21.49 -21.36 -15.15
C GLY A 163 22.88 -21.99 -15.21
N PHE A 164 23.09 -23.10 -14.50
CA PHE A 164 24.31 -23.88 -14.61
C PHE A 164 24.31 -24.60 -15.96
N ILE A 165 24.91 -23.98 -16.96
CA ILE A 165 25.03 -24.56 -18.29
C ILE A 165 26.31 -25.41 -18.32
N LYS A 166 26.15 -26.73 -18.21
CA LYS A 166 27.27 -27.68 -18.09
C LYS A 166 27.94 -28.05 -19.43
N ASP A 167 27.31 -27.75 -20.57
CA ASP A 167 27.81 -28.16 -21.89
C ASP A 167 27.55 -27.14 -23.02
N ALA A 168 28.54 -26.98 -23.90
CA ALA A 168 28.47 -26.09 -25.08
C ALA A 168 27.27 -26.40 -25.99
N ARG A 169 26.83 -27.67 -26.06
CA ARG A 169 25.64 -28.08 -26.82
C ARG A 169 24.34 -27.44 -26.35
N SER A 170 24.24 -27.09 -25.06
CA SER A 170 23.06 -26.42 -24.50
C SER A 170 23.05 -24.89 -24.73
N LEU A 171 24.21 -24.29 -25.06
CA LEU A 171 24.31 -22.88 -25.47
C LEU A 171 23.88 -22.67 -26.94
N ASP A 172 24.13 -23.64 -27.82
CA ASP A 172 23.71 -23.60 -29.23
C ASP A 172 22.18 -23.57 -29.36
N SER A 173 21.47 -24.35 -28.54
CA SER A 173 19.99 -24.34 -28.47
C SER A 173 19.38 -23.05 -27.94
N ALA A 174 20.17 -22.22 -27.24
CA ALA A 174 19.74 -20.96 -26.66
C ALA A 174 20.04 -19.73 -27.56
N GLY A 175 20.59 -19.94 -28.75
CA GLY A 175 20.78 -18.88 -29.76
C GLY A 175 21.99 -17.96 -29.54
N PHE A 176 23.00 -18.40 -28.79
CA PHE A 176 24.22 -17.64 -28.57
C PHE A 176 25.11 -17.57 -29.83
N ASP A 177 25.89 -16.48 -29.94
CA ASP A 177 26.78 -16.26 -31.09
C ASP A 177 27.87 -17.33 -31.22
N ARG A 178 28.18 -17.72 -32.46
CA ARG A 178 29.17 -18.77 -32.76
C ARG A 178 30.59 -18.41 -32.34
N GLY A 179 30.93 -17.11 -32.27
CA GLY A 179 32.22 -16.65 -31.77
C GLY A 179 32.39 -16.94 -30.29
N PHE A 180 31.33 -16.69 -29.49
CA PHE A 180 31.29 -17.00 -28.07
C PHE A 180 31.38 -18.51 -27.80
N LEU A 181 30.60 -19.33 -28.53
CA LEU A 181 30.64 -20.80 -28.41
C LEU A 181 32.05 -21.37 -28.62
N ARG A 182 32.81 -20.85 -29.61
CA ARG A 182 34.20 -21.28 -29.86
C ARG A 182 35.20 -20.84 -28.80
N SER A 183 34.88 -19.83 -27.99
CA SER A 183 35.72 -19.47 -26.83
C SER A 183 35.49 -20.46 -25.70
N VAL A 184 34.22 -20.75 -25.40
CA VAL A 184 33.82 -21.72 -24.36
C VAL A 184 34.38 -23.12 -24.64
N GLU A 185 34.31 -23.58 -25.89
CA GLU A 185 34.81 -24.89 -26.29
C GLU A 185 36.34 -25.00 -26.21
N ARG A 186 37.06 -23.89 -26.48
CA ARG A 186 38.51 -23.81 -26.29
C ARG A 186 38.91 -23.92 -24.83
N ASP A 187 38.20 -23.22 -23.95
CA ASP A 187 38.48 -23.23 -22.52
C ASP A 187 38.16 -24.59 -21.88
N GLN A 188 37.09 -25.27 -22.32
CA GLN A 188 36.80 -26.65 -21.92
C GLN A 188 37.90 -27.63 -22.35
N GLN A 189 38.51 -27.44 -23.52
CA GLN A 189 39.62 -28.27 -24.00
C GLN A 189 40.93 -28.04 -23.25
N LEU A 190 41.17 -26.82 -22.76
CA LEU A 190 42.40 -26.46 -22.07
C LEU A 190 42.44 -26.94 -20.61
N ASP A 191 41.33 -26.83 -19.87
CA ASP A 191 41.29 -27.14 -18.43
C ASP A 191 40.67 -28.50 -18.07
N GLY A 192 40.06 -29.21 -19.03
CA GLY A 192 39.42 -30.51 -18.80
C GLY A 192 38.27 -30.48 -17.77
N ARG A 193 37.83 -29.30 -17.33
CA ARG A 193 36.71 -29.07 -16.42
C ARG A 193 35.65 -28.22 -17.13
N ALA A 194 34.39 -28.45 -16.79
CA ALA A 194 33.30 -27.63 -17.28
C ALA A 194 33.46 -26.18 -16.79
N ALA A 195 33.74 -25.26 -17.72
CA ALA A 195 33.79 -23.84 -17.45
C ALA A 195 32.41 -23.35 -16.99
N THR A 196 32.34 -22.82 -15.76
CA THR A 196 31.08 -22.36 -15.16
C THR A 196 30.93 -20.87 -15.45
N TYR A 197 30.00 -20.54 -16.35
CA TYR A 197 29.66 -19.16 -16.67
C TYR A 197 28.43 -18.72 -15.85
N ILE A 198 28.58 -17.60 -15.16
CA ILE A 198 27.56 -17.02 -14.29
C ILE A 198 26.94 -15.83 -15.02
N PHE A 199 25.70 -15.97 -15.50
CA PHE A 199 24.95 -14.86 -16.11
C PHE A 199 23.86 -14.37 -15.17
N PRO A 200 23.72 -13.04 -14.94
CA PRO A 200 22.59 -12.50 -14.21
C PRO A 200 21.30 -12.67 -15.01
N ALA A 201 20.27 -13.22 -14.38
CA ALA A 201 18.96 -13.43 -15.00
C ALA A 201 18.33 -12.09 -15.45
N GLY A 202 18.13 -11.92 -16.76
CA GLY A 202 17.42 -10.76 -17.34
C GLY A 202 18.04 -10.14 -18.59
N THR A 203 19.26 -10.53 -19.00
CA THR A 203 19.96 -9.93 -20.15
C THR A 203 19.85 -10.72 -21.45
N ALA A 204 18.92 -11.68 -21.56
CA ALA A 204 18.76 -12.48 -22.77
C ALA A 204 18.26 -11.69 -24.01
N THR A 205 17.99 -10.39 -23.87
CA THR A 205 17.60 -9.50 -24.98
C THR A 205 18.30 -8.14 -24.95
N LEU A 206 19.60 -8.10 -24.66
CA LEU A 206 20.41 -6.93 -24.98
C LEU A 206 21.51 -7.31 -25.96
N GLU A 207 21.33 -6.83 -27.19
CA GLU A 207 22.33 -6.73 -28.23
C GLU A 207 23.71 -6.32 -27.66
N GLY A 208 24.75 -7.08 -27.99
CA GLY A 208 26.06 -6.52 -28.32
C GLY A 208 26.84 -5.74 -27.27
N ALA A 209 26.60 -5.90 -25.96
CA ALA A 209 27.48 -5.32 -24.95
C ALA A 209 28.68 -6.25 -24.67
N CYS A 210 29.70 -6.17 -25.51
CA CYS A 210 31.06 -6.58 -25.12
C CYS A 210 31.48 -5.75 -23.90
N LEU A 211 31.55 -6.36 -22.72
CA LEU A 211 32.34 -5.86 -21.59
C LEU A 211 33.71 -6.57 -21.65
N PRO A 212 34.79 -5.93 -22.16
CA PRO A 212 36.06 -6.60 -22.39
C PRO A 212 36.95 -6.73 -21.13
N GLU A 213 36.45 -6.37 -19.94
CA GLU A 213 37.32 -6.05 -18.79
C GLU A 213 37.20 -6.96 -17.56
N LEU A 214 36.65 -8.18 -17.71
CA LEU A 214 36.62 -9.17 -16.62
C LEU A 214 37.40 -10.44 -17.00
N THR A 215 38.70 -10.29 -17.24
CA THR A 215 39.62 -11.39 -17.60
C THR A 215 40.62 -11.76 -16.50
N SER A 216 40.33 -11.51 -15.23
CA SER A 216 41.15 -12.07 -14.14
C SER A 216 40.30 -12.60 -12.98
N CYS A 217 40.36 -13.92 -12.76
CA CYS A 217 39.76 -14.62 -11.61
C CYS A 217 40.03 -13.94 -10.26
N ASP A 218 41.18 -13.29 -10.08
CA ASP A 218 41.56 -12.65 -8.82
C ASP A 218 40.61 -11.53 -8.36
N ARG A 219 39.95 -10.83 -9.30
CA ARG A 219 39.03 -9.72 -8.93
C ARG A 219 37.67 -10.23 -8.46
N MET A 220 37.30 -11.46 -8.81
CA MET A 220 36.02 -12.06 -8.43
C MET A 220 36.07 -12.62 -7.00
N GLU A 221 37.21 -13.18 -6.57
CA GLU A 221 37.42 -13.54 -5.16
C GLU A 221 37.40 -12.32 -4.23
N GLN A 222 37.99 -11.19 -4.66
CA GLN A 222 37.97 -9.95 -3.86
C GLN A 222 36.57 -9.38 -3.65
N LEU A 223 35.68 -9.50 -4.64
CA LEU A 223 34.29 -9.04 -4.53
C LEU A 223 33.42 -9.98 -3.69
N MET A 224 33.70 -11.29 -3.70
CA MET A 224 33.00 -12.23 -2.81
C MET A 224 33.42 -12.05 -1.35
N PHE A 225 34.71 -11.78 -1.08
CA PHE A 225 35.20 -11.56 0.29
C PHE A 225 34.68 -10.25 0.91
N GLN A 226 34.43 -9.21 0.10
CA GLN A 226 33.82 -7.96 0.55
C GLN A 226 32.33 -8.10 0.87
N ALA A 227 31.62 -9.04 0.23
CA ALA A 227 30.19 -9.27 0.49
C ALA A 227 29.94 -10.13 1.74
N GLU A 228 30.93 -10.88 2.22
CA GLU A 228 30.85 -11.68 3.45
C GLU A 228 31.20 -10.89 4.73
N THR A 229 31.74 -9.67 4.59
CA THR A 229 32.24 -8.85 5.71
C THR A 229 31.48 -7.54 5.94
N ALA A 230 30.32 -7.33 5.30
CA ALA A 230 29.42 -6.20 5.51
C ALA A 230 28.03 -6.66 5.94
#